data_AF-A0A9E5U3W4-F1
#
_entry.id   AF-A0A9E5U3W4-F1
#
_cell.length_a   1.000
_cell.length_b   1.000
_cell.length_c   1.000
_cell.angle_alpha   90.00
_cell.angle_beta   90.00
_cell.angle_gamma   90.00
#
_symmetry.space_group_name_H-M   'P 1'
#
loop_
_entity.id
_entity.type
_entity.pdbx_description
1 polymer ?
#
loop_
_entity_poly.entity_id
_entity_poly.type
_entity_poly.pdbx_seq_one_letter_code
_entity_poly.pdbx_strand_id
1 'polypeptide(L)'
;MILLQQDSQRLARDQFERYYAEKIWEWIPAIYRHEDGLAAKPDVLRAIVEILARQAAVARRSADRLWEDQFIDFCDDWAVTYIGQLVGARPIHELNRRGRRVDVAKTLFYRRRKGTPVVMDALIRDITGWDGVLVESFRRLARARHRLDPEPGGLVGPVSFT
;
A
#
# COMPACT_ATOMS: atom_id res chain seq x y z
N MET A 1 -8.03 8.56 24.85
CA MET A 1 -7.00 9.04 23.90
C MET A 1 -7.56 8.82 22.49
N ILE A 2 -8.42 9.73 22.06
CA ILE A 2 -9.29 9.67 20.87
C ILE A 2 -8.81 10.78 19.94
N LEU A 3 -7.81 10.53 19.09
CA LEU A 3 -7.36 11.49 18.05
C LEU A 3 -6.56 10.75 16.94
N LEU A 4 -7.16 9.79 16.22
CA LEU A 4 -6.53 9.21 15.01
C LEU A 4 -7.52 8.95 13.85
N GLN A 5 -8.65 9.67 13.79
CA GLN A 5 -9.65 9.41 12.75
C GLN A 5 -10.21 10.68 12.08
N GLN A 6 -9.38 11.71 11.87
CA GLN A 6 -9.84 12.97 11.27
C GLN A 6 -9.19 13.41 9.95
N ASP A 7 -8.21 12.67 9.39
CA ASP A 7 -7.53 13.15 8.16
C ASP A 7 -8.02 12.57 6.81
N SER A 8 -9.04 11.69 6.79
CA SER A 8 -9.43 10.98 5.56
C SER A 8 -10.69 11.50 4.83
N GLN A 9 -11.22 12.68 5.17
CA GLN A 9 -12.43 13.22 4.52
C GLN A 9 -12.23 14.48 3.68
N ARG A 10 -11.09 14.63 2.99
CA ARG A 10 -11.15 15.35 1.70
C ARG A 10 -11.63 14.37 0.64
N LEU A 11 -12.96 14.18 0.59
CA LEU A 11 -13.58 13.47 -0.53
C LEU A 11 -13.14 14.19 -1.80
N ALA A 12 -12.38 13.52 -2.66
CA ALA A 12 -12.17 14.02 -4.02
C ALA A 12 -13.55 14.32 -4.61
N ARG A 13 -13.70 15.46 -5.32
CA ARG A 13 -14.97 15.82 -5.96
C ARG A 13 -15.23 14.92 -7.17
N ASP A 14 -15.52 13.65 -6.91
CA ASP A 14 -15.74 12.58 -7.89
C ASP A 14 -17.14 12.63 -8.55
N GLN A 15 -18.05 13.42 -7.98
CA GLN A 15 -19.43 13.60 -8.47
C GLN A 15 -20.23 12.29 -8.56
N PHE A 16 -19.82 11.22 -7.87
CA PHE A 16 -20.48 9.92 -7.98
C PHE A 16 -21.94 9.96 -7.52
N GLU A 17 -22.25 10.71 -6.47
CA GLU A 17 -23.63 10.82 -5.96
C GLU A 17 -24.57 11.39 -7.02
N ARG A 18 -24.15 12.46 -7.70
CA ARG A 18 -24.92 13.06 -8.80
C ARG A 18 -25.00 12.12 -10.00
N TYR A 19 -23.88 11.51 -10.38
CA TYR A 19 -23.84 10.55 -11.49
C TYR A 19 -24.84 9.41 -11.29
N TYR A 20 -24.86 8.79 -10.10
CA TYR A 20 -25.77 7.69 -9.80
C TYR A 20 -27.22 8.16 -9.63
N ALA A 21 -27.47 9.36 -9.09
CA ALA A 21 -28.82 9.90 -8.98
C ALA A 21 -29.45 10.07 -10.36
N GLU A 22 -28.73 10.68 -11.31
CA GLU A 22 -29.26 10.84 -12.68
C GLU A 22 -29.40 9.51 -13.41
N LYS A 23 -28.41 8.61 -13.28
CA LYS A 23 -28.44 7.31 -13.95
C LYS A 23 -29.58 6.42 -13.48
N ILE A 24 -29.82 6.37 -12.16
CA ILE A 24 -30.93 5.61 -11.59
C ILE A 24 -32.26 6.25 -11.99
N TRP A 25 -32.35 7.58 -11.98
CA TRP A 25 -33.55 8.31 -12.41
C TRP A 25 -33.89 8.05 -13.88
N GLU A 26 -32.89 7.98 -14.75
CA GLU A 26 -33.07 7.67 -16.17
C GLU A 26 -33.64 6.26 -16.39
N TRP A 27 -33.22 5.29 -15.56
CA TRP A 27 -33.70 3.91 -15.62
C TRP A 27 -35.14 3.73 -15.14
N ILE A 28 -35.69 4.69 -14.39
CA ILE A 28 -37.08 4.64 -13.95
C ILE A 28 -37.99 4.99 -15.14
N PRO A 29 -39.00 4.15 -15.44
CA PRO A 29 -39.97 4.42 -16.50
C PRO A 29 -40.60 5.81 -16.36
N ALA A 30 -40.80 6.49 -17.49
CA ALA A 30 -41.27 7.88 -17.52
C ALA A 30 -42.64 8.08 -16.83
N ILE A 31 -43.50 7.06 -16.84
CA ILE A 31 -44.82 7.09 -16.18
C ILE A 31 -44.68 7.42 -14.69
N TYR A 32 -43.80 6.72 -13.97
CA TYR A 32 -43.59 6.95 -12.53
C TYR A 32 -42.93 8.30 -12.23
N ARG A 33 -42.06 8.79 -13.13
CA ARG A 33 -41.46 10.12 -13.00
C ARG A 33 -42.49 11.24 -13.17
N HIS A 34 -43.43 11.04 -14.09
CA HIS A 34 -44.54 11.96 -14.30
C HIS A 34 -45.53 11.94 -13.12
N GLU A 35 -45.87 10.75 -12.62
CA GLU A 35 -46.72 10.59 -11.44
C GLU A 35 -46.12 11.22 -10.18
N ASP A 36 -44.80 11.09 -9.95
CA ASP A 36 -44.11 11.73 -8.82
C ASP A 36 -44.23 13.26 -8.84
N GLY A 37 -44.24 13.88 -10.04
CA GLY A 37 -44.45 15.32 -10.19
C GLY A 37 -45.89 15.79 -9.95
N LEU A 38 -46.88 14.90 -10.12
CA LEU A 38 -48.31 15.20 -9.90
C LEU A 38 -48.80 14.83 -8.49
N ALA A 39 -48.00 14.12 -7.72
CA ALA A 39 -48.37 13.67 -6.38
C ALA A 39 -48.59 14.86 -5.41
N ALA A 40 -49.38 14.62 -4.36
CA ALA A 40 -49.66 15.63 -3.32
C ALA A 40 -48.40 16.17 -2.62
N LYS A 41 -47.30 15.39 -2.64
CA LYS A 41 -45.96 15.82 -2.30
C LYS A 41 -45.04 15.47 -3.48
N PRO A 42 -44.57 16.45 -4.26
CA PRO A 42 -43.70 16.17 -5.38
C PRO A 42 -42.30 15.72 -4.92
N ASP A 43 -41.56 15.07 -5.82
CA ASP A 43 -40.15 14.68 -5.70
C ASP A 43 -39.82 13.66 -4.59
N VAL A 44 -40.82 12.93 -4.07
CA VAL A 44 -40.59 11.90 -3.05
C VAL A 44 -39.80 10.74 -3.63
N LEU A 45 -40.16 10.30 -4.85
CA LEU A 45 -39.41 9.25 -5.54
C LEU A 45 -38.00 9.72 -5.86
N ARG A 46 -37.84 10.97 -6.33
CA ARG A 46 -36.52 11.55 -6.60
C ARG A 46 -35.65 11.60 -5.34
N ALA A 47 -36.21 11.99 -4.20
CA ALA A 47 -35.48 12.01 -2.92
C ALA A 47 -35.02 10.60 -2.48
N ILE A 48 -35.86 9.57 -2.68
CA ILE A 48 -35.47 8.17 -2.42
C ILE A 48 -34.31 7.76 -3.34
N VAL A 49 -34.37 8.12 -4.63
CA VAL A 49 -33.30 7.85 -5.59
C VAL A 49 -31.99 8.52 -5.18
N GLU A 50 -32.04 9.75 -4.69
CA GLU A 50 -30.84 10.45 -4.20
C GLU A 50 -30.21 9.76 -2.97
N ILE A 51 -31.03 9.22 -2.06
CA ILE A 51 -30.53 8.43 -0.93
C ILE A 51 -29.87 7.13 -1.41
N LEU A 52 -30.49 6.43 -2.37
CA LEU A 52 -29.91 5.22 -2.98
C LEU A 52 -28.60 5.53 -3.70
N ALA A 53 -28.55 6.63 -4.46
CA ALA A 53 -27.36 7.08 -5.17
C ALA A 53 -26.19 7.39 -4.24
N ARG A 54 -26.46 7.94 -3.06
CA ARG A 54 -25.43 8.15 -2.02
C ARG A 54 -24.79 6.83 -1.58
N GLN A 55 -25.58 5.80 -1.36
CA GLN A 55 -25.07 4.47 -1.00
C GLN A 55 -24.32 3.81 -2.16
N ALA A 56 -24.81 3.96 -3.39
CA ALA A 56 -24.12 3.48 -4.58
C ALA A 56 -22.74 4.15 -4.75
N ALA A 57 -22.64 5.45 -4.48
CA ALA A 57 -21.36 6.17 -4.51
C ALA A 57 -20.38 5.66 -3.44
N VAL A 58 -20.86 5.36 -2.22
CA VAL A 58 -20.02 4.74 -1.17
C VAL A 58 -19.51 3.37 -1.61
N ALA A 59 -20.39 2.53 -2.15
CA ALA A 59 -20.01 1.22 -2.67
C ALA A 59 -18.99 1.34 -3.82
N ARG A 60 -19.19 2.29 -4.75
CA ARG A 60 -18.27 2.53 -5.87
C ARG A 60 -16.86 2.88 -5.39
N ARG A 61 -16.74 3.80 -4.41
CA ARG A 61 -15.46 4.17 -3.80
C ARG A 61 -14.81 3.00 -3.07
N SER A 62 -15.60 2.18 -2.39
CA SER A 62 -15.09 0.97 -1.74
C SER A 62 -14.52 -0.01 -2.76
N ALA A 63 -15.16 -0.17 -3.92
CA ALA A 63 -14.66 -1.02 -4.99
C ALA A 63 -13.38 -0.46 -5.61
N ASP A 64 -13.26 0.86 -5.77
CA ASP A 64 -12.01 1.50 -6.22
C ASP A 64 -10.87 1.28 -5.22
N ARG A 65 -11.11 1.46 -3.92
CA ARG A 65 -10.09 1.15 -2.88
C ARG A 65 -9.68 -0.31 -2.91
N LEU A 66 -10.64 -1.23 -3.08
CA LEU A 66 -10.32 -2.66 -3.18
C LEU A 66 -9.44 -2.99 -4.40
N TRP A 67 -9.52 -2.21 -5.47
CA TRP A 67 -8.59 -2.33 -6.60
C TRP A 67 -7.18 -1.86 -6.24
N GLU A 68 -7.06 -0.76 -5.50
CA GLU A 68 -5.78 -0.26 -4.98
C GLU A 68 -5.16 -1.22 -3.95
N ASP A 69 -6.00 -1.90 -3.17
CA ASP A 69 -5.60 -2.87 -2.15
C ASP A 69 -4.81 -4.07 -2.69
N GLN A 70 -4.87 -4.32 -3.99
CA GLN A 70 -4.06 -5.36 -4.64
C GLN A 70 -2.58 -4.99 -4.78
N PHE A 71 -2.23 -3.71 -4.62
CA PHE A 71 -0.88 -3.20 -4.79
C PHE A 71 -0.26 -2.80 -3.45
N ILE A 72 0.87 -3.41 -3.09
CA ILE A 72 1.54 -3.19 -1.79
C ILE A 72 1.94 -1.72 -1.55
N ASP A 73 2.10 -0.90 -2.59
CA ASP A 73 2.47 0.51 -2.43
C ASP A 73 1.28 1.41 -2.08
N PHE A 74 0.07 1.06 -2.54
CA PHE A 74 -1.13 1.90 -2.43
C PHE A 74 -2.22 1.33 -1.53
N CYS A 75 -2.14 0.04 -1.20
CA CYS A 75 -3.15 -0.65 -0.41
C CYS A 75 -3.39 -0.01 0.97
N ASP A 76 -4.51 -0.29 1.60
CA ASP A 76 -4.76 0.04 2.99
C ASP A 76 -3.97 -0.87 3.95
N ASP A 77 -3.77 -0.42 5.20
CA ASP A 77 -2.96 -1.12 6.21
C ASP A 77 -3.45 -2.55 6.50
N TRP A 78 -4.74 -2.82 6.34
CA TRP A 78 -5.31 -4.16 6.56
C TRP A 78 -4.80 -5.18 5.53
N ALA A 79 -4.62 -4.76 4.28
CA ALA A 79 -4.25 -5.61 3.16
C ALA A 79 -2.78 -6.06 3.24
N VAL A 80 -1.90 -5.24 3.82
CA VAL A 80 -0.45 -5.53 3.95
C VAL A 80 -0.19 -6.89 4.60
N THR A 81 -0.95 -7.23 5.63
CA THR A 81 -0.79 -8.52 6.34
C THR A 81 -1.16 -9.70 5.46
N TYR A 82 -2.23 -9.59 4.67
CA TYR A 82 -2.69 -10.64 3.76
C TYR A 82 -1.72 -10.82 2.58
N ILE A 83 -1.24 -9.72 1.99
CA ILE A 83 -0.21 -9.76 0.95
C ILE A 83 1.07 -10.40 1.50
N GLY A 84 1.45 -10.06 2.74
CA GLY A 84 2.56 -10.66 3.45
C GLY A 84 2.45 -12.18 3.56
N GLN A 85 1.29 -12.69 3.95
CA GLN A 85 1.03 -14.14 4.01
C GLN A 85 1.16 -14.81 2.64
N LEU A 86 0.68 -14.17 1.57
CA LEU A 86 0.75 -14.70 0.20
C LEU A 86 2.20 -14.88 -0.29
N VAL A 87 3.08 -13.92 -0.01
CA VAL A 87 4.51 -14.02 -0.37
C VAL A 87 5.34 -14.74 0.69
N GLY A 88 4.71 -15.19 1.77
CA GLY A 88 5.33 -15.82 2.93
C GLY A 88 6.26 -14.88 3.72
N ALA A 89 6.04 -13.57 3.66
CA ALA A 89 6.76 -12.58 4.45
C ALA A 89 6.53 -12.81 5.95
N ARG A 90 7.57 -12.57 6.75
CA ARG A 90 7.46 -12.48 8.20
C ARG A 90 7.68 -11.02 8.59
N PRO A 91 6.61 -10.19 8.60
CA PRO A 91 6.75 -8.75 8.72
C PRO A 91 7.37 -8.36 10.06
N ILE A 92 8.15 -7.28 10.05
CA ILE A 92 8.65 -6.62 11.25
C ILE A 92 7.53 -6.06 12.15
N HIS A 93 7.89 -5.64 13.36
CA HIS A 93 6.96 -5.16 14.39
C HIS A 93 6.06 -4.00 13.93
N GLU A 94 4.84 -3.90 14.48
CA GLU A 94 3.79 -2.92 14.11
C GLU A 94 4.18 -1.46 14.33
N LEU A 95 5.18 -1.24 15.17
CA LEU A 95 5.70 0.08 15.51
C LEU A 95 6.33 0.76 14.28
N ASN A 96 6.82 -0.03 13.31
CA ASN A 96 7.37 0.47 12.06
C ASN A 96 6.46 0.10 10.88
N ARG A 97 5.32 0.79 10.74
CA ARG A 97 4.36 0.55 9.66
C ARG A 97 4.97 0.69 8.27
N ARG A 98 5.80 1.73 8.06
CA ARG A 98 6.51 1.95 6.79
C ARG A 98 7.46 0.79 6.48
N GLY A 99 8.33 0.43 7.42
CA GLY A 99 9.28 -0.65 7.24
C GLY A 99 8.59 -2.00 7.03
N ARG A 100 7.43 -2.23 7.66
CA ARG A 100 6.60 -3.41 7.43
C ARG A 100 6.12 -3.51 5.98
N ARG A 101 5.60 -2.42 5.42
CA ARG A 101 5.16 -2.40 4.01
C ARG A 101 6.32 -2.67 3.07
N VAL A 102 7.46 -2.02 3.29
CA VAL A 102 8.67 -2.20 2.47
C VAL A 102 9.20 -3.63 2.59
N ASP A 103 9.20 -4.22 3.78
CA ASP A 103 9.62 -5.60 4.03
C ASP A 103 8.76 -6.61 3.26
N VAL A 104 7.44 -6.44 3.30
CA VAL A 104 6.50 -7.25 2.50
C VAL A 104 6.77 -7.05 1.00
N ALA A 105 6.88 -5.80 0.53
CA ALA A 105 7.13 -5.49 -0.87
C ALA A 105 8.43 -6.10 -1.41
N LYS A 106 9.50 -6.09 -0.60
CA LYS A 106 10.84 -6.56 -0.99
C LYS A 106 11.16 -7.98 -0.52
N THR A 107 10.19 -8.71 0.03
CA THR A 107 10.42 -10.07 0.57
C THR A 107 11.10 -11.01 -0.43
N LEU A 108 10.63 -11.04 -1.69
CA LEU A 108 11.25 -11.88 -2.73
C LEU A 108 12.65 -11.41 -3.10
N PHE A 109 12.87 -10.09 -3.13
CA PHE A 109 14.18 -9.50 -3.39
C PHE A 109 15.19 -9.93 -2.32
N TYR A 110 14.83 -9.81 -1.04
CA TYR A 110 15.69 -10.23 0.07
C TYR A 110 15.98 -11.73 0.04
N ARG A 111 14.99 -12.57 -0.28
CA ARG A 111 15.17 -14.03 -0.34
C ARG A 111 16.09 -14.46 -1.47
N ARG A 112 15.95 -13.89 -2.66
CA ARG A 112 16.78 -14.24 -3.83
C ARG A 112 18.24 -13.83 -3.69
N ARG A 113 18.53 -12.84 -2.84
CA ARG A 113 19.88 -12.26 -2.69
C ARG A 113 20.41 -12.36 -1.26
N LYS A 114 19.87 -13.28 -0.47
CA LYS A 114 20.32 -13.52 0.90
C LYS A 114 21.82 -13.83 0.90
N GLY A 115 22.55 -13.21 1.83
CA GLY A 115 24.00 -13.39 1.93
C GLY A 115 24.82 -12.55 0.96
N THR A 116 24.21 -11.66 0.17
CA THR A 116 24.93 -10.67 -0.61
C THR A 116 25.07 -9.35 0.16
N PRO A 117 26.17 -8.59 -0.03
CA PRO A 117 26.33 -7.28 0.58
C PRO A 117 25.20 -6.30 0.25
N VAL A 118 24.70 -6.37 -0.99
CA VAL A 118 23.63 -5.49 -1.52
C VAL A 118 22.34 -5.62 -0.73
N VAL A 119 21.96 -6.83 -0.31
CA VAL A 119 20.73 -7.01 0.50
C VAL A 119 20.88 -6.38 1.88
N MET A 120 22.09 -6.38 2.44
CA MET A 120 22.29 -5.87 3.79
C MET A 120 22.23 -4.34 3.84
N ASP A 121 22.85 -3.68 2.85
CA ASP A 121 22.70 -2.23 2.65
C ASP A 121 21.22 -1.84 2.45
N ALA A 122 20.52 -2.55 1.54
CA ALA A 122 19.11 -2.32 1.30
C ALA A 122 18.25 -2.48 2.56
N LEU A 123 18.49 -3.53 3.37
CA LEU A 123 17.76 -3.77 4.63
C LEU A 123 17.97 -2.66 5.65
N ILE A 124 19.21 -2.14 5.80
CA ILE A 124 19.50 -1.04 6.71
C ILE A 124 18.65 0.17 6.31
N ARG A 125 18.70 0.56 5.03
CA ARG A 125 17.95 1.70 4.52
C ARG A 125 16.45 1.51 4.60
N ASP A 126 15.95 0.33 4.26
CA ASP A 126 14.52 0.03 4.19
C ASP A 126 13.86 -0.04 5.57
N ILE A 127 14.55 -0.60 6.57
CA ILE A 127 14.01 -0.79 7.92
C ILE A 127 14.27 0.45 8.79
N THR A 128 15.49 0.98 8.77
CA THR A 128 15.91 2.06 9.69
C THR A 128 15.80 3.45 9.08
N GLY A 129 15.84 3.56 7.75
CA GLY A 129 15.93 4.85 7.05
C GLY A 129 17.34 5.45 7.04
N TRP A 130 18.34 4.78 7.62
CA TRP A 130 19.72 5.24 7.61
C TRP A 130 20.49 4.64 6.43
N ASP A 131 21.53 5.34 5.99
CA ASP A 131 22.51 4.78 5.07
C ASP A 131 23.53 3.96 5.86
N GLY A 132 23.88 2.76 5.37
CA GLY A 132 24.79 1.85 6.06
C GLY A 132 25.77 1.19 5.10
N VAL A 133 27.00 0.98 5.55
CA VAL A 133 28.03 0.30 4.73
C VAL A 133 28.33 -1.05 5.35
N LEU A 134 28.11 -2.12 4.58
CA LEU A 134 28.50 -3.47 4.98
C LEU A 134 29.97 -3.71 4.61
N VAL A 135 30.78 -4.08 5.61
CA VAL A 135 32.17 -4.48 5.42
C VAL A 135 32.30 -5.98 5.65
N GLU A 136 32.85 -6.70 4.68
CA GLU A 136 33.10 -8.13 4.81
C GLU A 136 34.32 -8.40 5.71
N SER A 137 34.10 -8.60 7.01
CA SER A 137 35.16 -8.78 8.01
C SER A 137 36.12 -9.93 7.70
N PHE A 138 35.67 -10.99 7.01
CA PHE A 138 36.54 -12.12 6.63
C PHE A 138 37.69 -11.70 5.69
N ARG A 139 37.52 -10.60 4.92
CA ARG A 139 38.60 -10.02 4.11
C ARG A 139 39.64 -9.27 4.94
N ARG A 140 39.27 -8.87 6.15
CA ARG A 140 40.12 -8.13 7.10
C ARG A 140 40.65 -9.00 8.24
N LEU A 141 40.23 -10.26 8.31
CA LEU A 141 40.65 -11.21 9.33
C LEU A 141 41.83 -12.06 8.81
N ALA A 142 42.90 -12.15 9.59
CA ALA A 142 43.97 -13.10 9.33
C ALA A 142 43.45 -14.54 9.54
N ARG A 143 43.38 -15.33 8.47
CA ARG A 143 42.98 -16.75 8.52
C ARG A 143 43.73 -17.58 7.48
N ALA A 144 43.77 -18.90 7.70
CA ALA A 144 44.21 -19.84 6.67
C ALA A 144 43.26 -19.75 5.45
N ARG A 145 43.84 -19.55 4.26
CA ARG A 145 43.11 -19.23 3.03
C ARG A 145 42.47 -20.48 2.42
N HIS A 146 41.21 -20.37 1.99
CA HIS A 146 40.54 -21.38 1.18
C HIS A 146 40.65 -21.01 -0.31
N ARG A 147 40.65 -21.99 -1.22
CA ARG A 147 40.67 -21.77 -2.68
C ARG A 147 39.44 -21.04 -3.26
N LEU A 148 38.42 -20.80 -2.45
CA LEU A 148 37.19 -20.07 -2.84
C LEU A 148 37.29 -18.58 -2.44
N ASP A 149 38.37 -18.20 -1.77
CA ASP A 149 38.58 -16.82 -1.37
C ASP A 149 39.04 -16.02 -2.59
N PRO A 150 38.46 -14.83 -2.84
CA PRO A 150 38.94 -13.96 -3.90
C PRO A 150 40.43 -13.65 -3.72
N GLU A 151 41.10 -13.29 -4.82
CA GLU A 151 42.48 -12.80 -4.72
C GLU A 151 42.56 -11.60 -3.78
N PRO A 152 43.55 -11.55 -2.87
CA PRO A 152 43.69 -10.41 -1.99
C PRO A 152 43.90 -9.20 -2.89
N GLY A 153 43.00 -8.22 -2.82
CA GLY A 153 43.27 -6.92 -3.41
C GLY A 153 44.57 -6.38 -2.82
N GLY A 154 45.42 -5.75 -3.65
CA GLY A 154 46.67 -5.17 -3.21
C GLY A 154 46.47 -4.38 -1.92
N LEU A 155 47.34 -4.63 -0.93
CA LEU A 155 47.26 -4.18 0.46
C LEU A 155 46.59 -2.81 0.65
N VAL A 156 45.31 -2.83 1.03
CA VAL A 156 44.53 -1.65 1.44
C VAL A 156 44.27 -1.76 2.95
N GLY A 157 44.87 -0.83 3.70
CA GLY A 157 44.81 -0.72 5.16
C GLY A 157 43.45 -0.23 5.73
N PRO A 158 43.32 -0.08 7.06
CA PRO A 158 42.13 -0.49 7.82
C PRO A 158 40.94 0.47 7.81
N VAL A 159 41.11 1.69 7.32
CA VAL A 159 40.11 2.77 7.39
C VAL A 159 40.26 3.58 6.10
N SER A 160 39.18 3.74 5.34
CA SER A 160 39.13 4.43 4.04
C SER A 160 39.91 3.78 2.89
N PHE A 161 39.18 3.26 1.92
CA PHE A 161 39.11 3.96 0.65
C PHE A 161 37.63 4.20 0.41
N THR A 162 37.32 5.47 0.15
CA THR A 162 36.02 6.04 -0.21
C THR A 162 35.12 5.12 -1.01
#